data_AF-A0A9Y6JF50-F1
#
_entry.id   AF-A0A9Y6JF50-F1
#
_cell.length_a   1.000
_cell.length_b   1.000
_cell.length_c   1.000
_cell.angle_alpha   90.00
_cell.angle_beta   90.00
_cell.angle_gamma   90.00
#
_symmetry.space_group_name_H-M   'P 1'
#
loop_
_entity.id
_entity.type
_entity.pdbx_description
1 polymer ?
#
loop_
_entity_poly.entity_id
_entity_poly.type
_entity_poly.pdbx_seq_one_letter_code
_entity_poly.pdbx_strand_id
1 'polypeptide(L)'
;MFKKVLIVYAHESPASFNAAAKDAAVAALTAQGCTVEVSDLYAMKFKAAATTEDITGGLKDAENFCYAKEIKLASEEGRLAEDLKKEQEKLKEADLVIFQFPMYWSSVPAIMKGWMDRVLGFAYAQEKWYSEGIFKDKKAMLSFTTDCPESVYSDTGINGDINVILCDVEDIMPHPYSKDATSQWPPGLQALTSDIMKTLERLILDQLRPIVRPHLDPLQFAYQLRLGTEDAIIYLLNRVYTHLDQH
;
A
#
# COMPACT_ATOMS: atom_id res chain seq x y z
N MET A 1 11.82 -24.16 3.30
CA MET A 1 12.13 -23.73 1.93
C MET A 1 10.81 -23.39 1.25
N PHE A 2 10.69 -22.23 0.60
CA PHE A 2 9.46 -21.83 -0.08
C PHE A 2 9.18 -22.79 -1.24
N LYS A 3 7.92 -23.15 -1.48
CA LYS A 3 7.52 -24.00 -2.61
C LYS A 3 6.95 -23.18 -3.75
N LYS A 4 6.19 -22.12 -3.44
CA LYS A 4 5.63 -21.19 -4.43
C LYS A 4 6.06 -19.75 -4.14
N VAL A 5 6.52 -19.06 -5.19
CA VAL A 5 6.93 -17.66 -5.13
C VAL A 5 6.14 -16.86 -6.17
N LEU A 6 5.53 -15.75 -5.75
CA LEU A 6 4.94 -14.76 -6.63
C LEU A 6 5.87 -13.56 -6.76
N ILE A 7 6.24 -13.18 -7.97
CA ILE A 7 6.96 -11.94 -8.26
C ILE A 7 5.99 -10.95 -8.91
N VAL A 8 5.70 -9.85 -8.21
CA VAL A 8 4.94 -8.72 -8.75
C VAL A 8 5.94 -7.72 -9.30
N TYR A 9 5.93 -7.52 -10.62
CA TYR A 9 6.94 -6.74 -11.34
C TYR A 9 6.32 -5.51 -12.02
N ALA A 10 6.93 -4.35 -11.81
CA ALA A 10 6.46 -3.09 -12.37
C ALA A 10 7.58 -2.31 -13.07
N HIS A 11 7.84 -2.63 -14.34
CA HIS A 11 8.63 -1.77 -15.23
C HIS A 11 8.27 -2.04 -16.70
N GLU A 12 8.19 -1.00 -17.54
CA GLU A 12 7.74 -1.12 -18.94
C GLU A 12 8.77 -1.77 -19.87
N SER A 13 10.04 -1.41 -19.70
CA SER A 13 11.09 -1.88 -20.61
C SER A 13 11.62 -3.28 -20.23
N PRO A 14 11.55 -4.28 -21.13
CA PRO A 14 12.14 -5.60 -20.91
C PRO A 14 13.67 -5.58 -20.95
N ALA A 15 14.28 -4.49 -21.44
CA ALA A 15 15.74 -4.29 -21.44
C ALA A 15 16.25 -3.57 -20.18
N SER A 16 15.38 -3.27 -19.23
CA SER A 16 15.75 -2.57 -17.99
C SER A 16 16.53 -3.44 -17.03
N PHE A 17 17.30 -2.81 -16.13
CA PHE A 17 17.92 -3.52 -15.00
C PHE A 17 16.87 -4.23 -14.13
N ASN A 18 15.70 -3.62 -13.91
CA ASN A 18 14.61 -4.24 -13.17
C ASN A 18 14.10 -5.53 -13.85
N ALA A 19 14.02 -5.56 -15.19
CA ALA A 19 13.69 -6.77 -15.94
C ALA A 19 14.74 -7.87 -15.70
N ALA A 20 16.03 -7.50 -15.81
CA ALA A 20 17.14 -8.42 -15.58
C ALA A 20 17.18 -8.96 -14.14
N ALA A 21 16.90 -8.12 -13.14
CA ALA A 21 16.81 -8.53 -11.73
C ALA A 21 15.66 -9.52 -11.50
N LYS A 22 14.48 -9.25 -12.07
CA LYS A 22 13.32 -10.16 -12.06
C LYS A 22 13.68 -11.50 -12.73
N ASP A 23 14.28 -11.48 -13.93
CA ASP A 23 14.65 -12.71 -14.64
C ASP A 23 15.72 -13.52 -13.87
N ALA A 24 16.69 -12.85 -13.25
CA ALA A 24 17.68 -13.49 -12.40
C ALA A 24 17.03 -14.14 -11.15
N ALA A 25 16.07 -13.47 -10.52
CA ALA A 25 15.32 -14.03 -9.40
C ALA A 25 14.51 -15.27 -9.81
N VAL A 26 13.81 -15.22 -10.94
CA VAL A 26 13.08 -16.38 -11.51
C VAL A 26 14.02 -17.56 -11.72
N ALA A 27 15.17 -17.33 -12.37
CA ALA A 27 16.14 -18.40 -12.64
C ALA A 27 16.71 -19.01 -11.35
N ALA A 28 17.12 -18.17 -10.39
CA ALA A 28 17.73 -18.60 -9.14
C ALA A 28 16.74 -19.38 -8.24
N LEU A 29 15.49 -18.93 -8.16
CA LEU A 29 14.46 -19.60 -7.37
C LEU A 29 13.99 -20.90 -8.02
N THR A 30 13.85 -20.93 -9.35
CA THR A 30 13.50 -22.14 -10.10
C THR A 30 14.60 -23.19 -9.97
N ALA A 31 15.88 -22.81 -10.05
CA ALA A 31 17.02 -23.72 -9.84
C ALA A 31 17.06 -24.33 -8.43
N GLN A 32 16.44 -23.65 -7.45
CA GLN A 32 16.26 -24.14 -6.09
C GLN A 32 15.00 -25.02 -5.94
N GLY A 33 14.22 -25.25 -6.99
CA GLY A 33 13.02 -26.08 -6.97
C GLY A 33 11.74 -25.35 -6.54
N CYS A 34 11.76 -24.02 -6.48
CA CYS A 34 10.55 -23.22 -6.30
C CYS A 34 9.73 -23.18 -7.59
N THR A 35 8.40 -23.21 -7.49
CA THR A 35 7.51 -22.77 -8.57
C THR A 35 7.40 -21.25 -8.51
N VAL A 36 7.78 -20.56 -9.58
CA VAL A 36 7.77 -19.09 -9.64
C VAL A 36 6.70 -18.62 -10.61
N GLU A 37 5.80 -17.78 -10.13
CA GLU A 37 4.84 -17.06 -10.97
C GLU A 37 5.20 -15.57 -11.01
N VAL A 38 4.96 -14.95 -12.17
CA VAL A 38 5.26 -13.54 -12.39
C VAL A 38 3.97 -12.81 -12.80
N SER A 39 3.67 -11.74 -12.07
CA SER A 39 2.68 -10.74 -12.46
C SER A 39 3.42 -9.51 -13.00
N ASP A 40 3.68 -9.52 -14.31
CA ASP A 40 4.23 -8.37 -15.03
C ASP A 40 3.11 -7.38 -15.31
N LEU A 41 3.01 -6.36 -14.46
CA LEU A 41 1.87 -5.45 -14.44
C LEU A 41 1.72 -4.67 -15.75
N TYR A 42 2.84 -4.32 -16.40
CA TYR A 42 2.81 -3.60 -17.67
C TYR A 42 2.46 -4.51 -18.84
N ALA A 43 3.05 -5.72 -18.90
CA ALA A 43 2.69 -6.69 -19.93
C ALA A 43 1.22 -7.13 -19.83
N MET A 44 0.69 -7.23 -18.61
CA MET A 44 -0.73 -7.52 -18.33
C MET A 44 -1.66 -6.35 -18.64
N LYS A 45 -1.12 -5.13 -18.85
CA LYS A 45 -1.89 -3.88 -18.90
C LYS A 45 -2.79 -3.75 -17.67
N PHE A 46 -2.22 -4.03 -16.51
CA PHE A 46 -2.97 -4.09 -15.26
C PHE A 46 -3.68 -2.76 -14.98
N LYS A 47 -4.99 -2.82 -14.76
CA LYS A 47 -5.77 -1.64 -14.39
C LYS A 47 -5.43 -1.24 -12.97
N ALA A 48 -4.82 -0.07 -12.79
CA ALA A 48 -4.39 0.39 -11.47
C ALA A 48 -5.55 0.93 -10.60
N ALA A 49 -6.55 1.56 -11.22
CA ALA A 49 -7.62 2.23 -10.48
C ALA A 49 -8.61 1.24 -9.84
N ALA A 50 -8.75 1.33 -8.52
CA ALA A 50 -9.79 0.65 -7.75
C ALA A 50 -11.15 1.32 -7.99
N THR A 51 -12.11 0.59 -8.55
CA THR A 51 -13.41 1.15 -8.99
C THR A 51 -14.54 0.13 -8.88
N THR A 52 -15.78 0.56 -9.10
CA THR A 52 -16.96 -0.32 -9.11
C THR A 52 -16.88 -1.45 -10.14
N GLU A 53 -16.10 -1.28 -11.21
CA GLU A 53 -15.87 -2.32 -12.24
C GLU A 53 -15.12 -3.56 -11.70
N ASP A 54 -14.51 -3.46 -10.53
CA ASP A 54 -13.85 -4.59 -9.86
C ASP A 54 -14.88 -5.60 -9.29
N ILE A 55 -16.17 -5.23 -9.31
CA ILE A 55 -17.29 -5.98 -8.78
C ILE A 55 -18.26 -6.33 -9.92
N THR A 56 -18.51 -7.61 -10.07
CA THR A 56 -19.48 -8.18 -11.00
C THR A 56 -20.82 -8.42 -10.29
N GLY A 57 -21.93 -8.44 -11.05
CA GLY A 57 -23.26 -8.72 -10.49
C GLY A 57 -23.88 -7.58 -9.67
N GLY A 58 -23.35 -6.36 -9.75
CA GLY A 58 -23.91 -5.17 -9.11
C GLY A 58 -23.38 -4.89 -7.69
N LEU A 59 -23.53 -3.64 -7.27
CA LEU A 59 -23.19 -3.15 -5.93
C LEU A 59 -24.33 -3.47 -4.95
N LYS A 60 -24.01 -3.71 -3.68
CA LYS A 60 -25.01 -3.92 -2.62
C LYS A 60 -25.58 -2.61 -2.12
N ASP A 61 -24.77 -1.55 -2.07
CA ASP A 61 -25.13 -0.19 -1.70
C ASP A 61 -24.54 0.79 -2.73
N ALA A 62 -25.24 0.94 -3.85
CA ALA A 62 -24.82 1.84 -4.92
C ALA A 62 -24.95 3.34 -4.53
N GLU A 63 -25.82 3.66 -3.57
CA GLU A 63 -26.05 5.04 -3.12
C GLU A 63 -24.93 5.53 -2.21
N ASN A 64 -24.34 4.65 -1.41
CA ASN A 64 -23.24 4.96 -0.48
C ASN A 64 -22.02 4.05 -0.73
N PHE A 65 -21.50 4.10 -1.97
CA PHE A 65 -20.41 3.23 -2.39
C PHE A 65 -19.16 3.39 -1.51
N CYS A 66 -18.81 2.33 -0.79
CA CYS A 66 -17.57 2.20 -0.05
C CYS A 66 -16.77 1.01 -0.59
N TYR A 67 -15.68 1.30 -1.31
CA TYR A 67 -14.88 0.28 -2.01
C TYR A 67 -14.46 -0.87 -1.08
N ALA A 68 -13.94 -0.57 0.11
CA ALA A 68 -13.47 -1.57 1.07
C ALA A 68 -14.58 -2.54 1.53
N LYS A 69 -15.81 -2.05 1.72
CA LYS A 69 -16.94 -2.90 2.10
C LYS A 69 -17.42 -3.75 0.94
N GLU A 70 -17.60 -3.12 -0.21
CA GLU A 70 -18.14 -3.77 -1.40
C GLU A 70 -17.19 -4.83 -1.95
N ILE A 71 -15.88 -4.58 -1.94
CA ILE A 71 -14.87 -5.55 -2.39
C ILE A 71 -14.81 -6.77 -1.46
N LYS A 72 -15.01 -6.59 -0.15
CA LYS A 72 -15.11 -7.69 0.82
C LYS A 72 -16.29 -8.60 0.49
N LEU A 73 -17.48 -8.02 0.38
CA LEU A 73 -18.70 -8.77 0.08
C LEU A 73 -18.62 -9.45 -1.29
N ALA A 74 -18.09 -8.75 -2.30
CA ALA A 74 -17.88 -9.32 -3.62
C ALA A 74 -16.86 -10.48 -3.59
N SER A 75 -15.82 -10.39 -2.76
CA SER A 75 -14.86 -11.49 -2.55
C SER A 75 -15.52 -12.72 -1.92
N GLU A 76 -16.36 -12.54 -0.90
CA GLU A 76 -17.06 -13.65 -0.21
C GLU A 76 -18.09 -14.33 -1.11
N GLU A 77 -18.74 -13.57 -2.00
CA GLU A 77 -19.76 -14.07 -2.93
C GLU A 77 -19.19 -14.51 -4.29
N GLY A 78 -17.86 -14.46 -4.48
CA GLY A 78 -17.22 -14.87 -5.74
C GLY A 78 -17.52 -13.93 -6.93
N ARG A 79 -17.86 -12.68 -6.64
CA ARG A 79 -18.27 -11.64 -7.60
C ARG A 79 -17.16 -10.67 -7.98
N LEU A 80 -15.90 -10.98 -7.74
CA LEU A 80 -14.79 -10.13 -8.19
C LEU A 80 -14.56 -10.23 -9.70
N ALA A 81 -14.02 -9.16 -10.28
CA ALA A 81 -13.48 -9.16 -11.64
C ALA A 81 -12.40 -10.25 -11.81
N GLU A 82 -12.30 -10.79 -13.02
CA GLU A 82 -11.49 -11.98 -13.30
C GLU A 82 -9.98 -11.74 -13.11
N ASP A 83 -9.50 -10.54 -13.43
CA ASP A 83 -8.11 -10.15 -13.19
C ASP A 83 -7.78 -10.14 -11.69
N LEU A 84 -8.67 -9.60 -10.85
CA LEU A 84 -8.52 -9.62 -9.39
C LEU A 84 -8.52 -11.04 -8.84
N LYS A 85 -9.44 -11.89 -9.29
CA LYS A 85 -9.53 -13.29 -8.83
C LYS A 85 -8.21 -14.02 -9.06
N LYS A 86 -7.66 -13.92 -10.27
CA LYS A 86 -6.39 -14.54 -10.63
C LYS A 86 -5.25 -14.05 -9.74
N GLU A 87 -5.11 -12.74 -9.55
CA GLU A 87 -4.04 -12.20 -8.71
C GLU A 87 -4.19 -12.59 -7.24
N GLN A 88 -5.42 -12.63 -6.72
CA GLN A 88 -5.69 -13.11 -5.36
C GLN A 88 -5.40 -14.61 -5.20
N GLU A 89 -5.67 -15.43 -6.23
CA GLU A 89 -5.31 -16.86 -6.23
C GLU A 89 -3.81 -17.06 -6.16
N LYS A 90 -3.04 -16.36 -7.02
CA LYS A 90 -1.57 -16.38 -6.95
C LYS A 90 -1.04 -16.01 -5.57
N LEU A 91 -1.61 -14.95 -4.98
CA LEU A 91 -1.24 -14.49 -3.65
C LEU A 91 -1.58 -15.52 -2.55
N LYS A 92 -2.75 -16.16 -2.63
CA LYS A 92 -3.17 -17.24 -1.71
C LYS A 92 -2.25 -18.45 -1.81
N GLU A 93 -1.74 -18.77 -3.00
CA GLU A 93 -0.86 -19.92 -3.21
C GLU A 93 0.61 -19.65 -2.89
N ALA A 94 1.07 -18.40 -2.98
CA ALA A 94 2.47 -18.05 -2.76
C ALA A 94 2.89 -18.14 -1.29
N ASP A 95 4.04 -18.76 -1.02
CA ASP A 95 4.67 -18.74 0.30
C ASP A 95 5.53 -17.47 0.50
N LEU A 96 6.05 -16.94 -0.62
CA LEU A 96 6.84 -15.72 -0.70
C LEU A 96 6.30 -14.81 -1.81
N VAL A 97 6.16 -13.52 -1.51
CA VAL A 97 5.83 -12.48 -2.51
C VAL A 97 7.02 -11.53 -2.65
N ILE A 98 7.49 -11.32 -3.86
CA ILE A 98 8.58 -10.39 -4.17
C ILE A 98 8.02 -9.24 -5.01
N PHE A 99 8.24 -8.00 -4.57
CA PHE A 99 7.90 -6.82 -5.35
C PHE A 99 9.16 -6.28 -6.03
N GLN A 100 9.23 -6.36 -7.36
CA GLN A 100 10.34 -5.82 -8.15
C GLN A 100 9.95 -4.53 -8.86
N PHE A 101 10.61 -3.41 -8.54
CA PHE A 101 10.25 -2.11 -9.12
C PHE A 101 11.37 -1.06 -9.05
N PRO A 102 11.38 -0.06 -9.95
CA PRO A 102 12.11 1.18 -9.70
C PRO A 102 11.35 2.02 -8.67
N MET A 103 12.05 2.59 -7.69
CA MET A 103 11.46 3.54 -6.75
C MET A 103 11.08 4.82 -7.50
N TYR A 104 9.81 5.20 -7.46
CA TYR A 104 9.30 6.44 -8.03
C TYR A 104 8.69 7.29 -6.92
N TRP A 105 9.16 8.52 -6.78
CA TRP A 105 8.69 9.46 -5.75
C TRP A 105 8.66 8.86 -4.35
N SER A 106 9.78 8.23 -3.95
CA SER A 106 9.93 7.59 -2.64
C SER A 106 8.88 6.51 -2.35
N SER A 107 8.32 5.89 -3.39
CA SER A 107 7.33 4.82 -3.28
C SER A 107 7.40 3.85 -4.45
N VAL A 108 6.44 2.92 -4.49
CA VAL A 108 6.24 2.01 -5.63
C VAL A 108 5.63 2.75 -6.83
N PRO A 109 5.86 2.29 -8.07
CA PRO A 109 5.17 2.83 -9.25
C PRO A 109 3.65 2.77 -9.09
N ALA A 110 2.93 3.75 -9.66
CA ALA A 110 1.47 3.85 -9.52
C ALA A 110 0.72 2.57 -9.93
N ILE A 111 1.21 1.84 -10.93
CA ILE A 111 0.60 0.56 -11.35
C ILE A 111 0.74 -0.53 -10.27
N MET A 112 1.86 -0.55 -9.54
CA MET A 112 2.07 -1.47 -8.41
C MET A 112 1.25 -1.03 -7.20
N LYS A 113 1.15 0.28 -6.94
CA LYS A 113 0.25 0.79 -5.90
C LYS A 113 -1.21 0.40 -6.18
N GLY A 114 -1.64 0.52 -7.43
CA GLY A 114 -2.96 0.09 -7.87
C GLY A 114 -3.18 -1.42 -7.75
N TRP A 115 -2.14 -2.23 -8.02
CA TRP A 115 -2.19 -3.67 -7.75
C TRP A 115 -2.38 -3.95 -6.26
N MET A 116 -1.65 -3.27 -5.38
CA MET A 116 -1.83 -3.37 -3.93
C MET A 116 -3.25 -2.99 -3.52
N ASP A 117 -3.76 -1.85 -4.01
CA ASP A 117 -5.10 -1.35 -3.66
C ASP A 117 -6.22 -2.30 -4.10
N ARG A 118 -6.14 -2.85 -5.32
CA ARG A 118 -7.16 -3.75 -5.87
C ARG A 118 -7.07 -5.16 -5.31
N VAL A 119 -5.86 -5.73 -5.23
CA VAL A 119 -5.64 -7.15 -4.86
C VAL A 119 -5.64 -7.35 -3.35
N LEU A 120 -5.07 -6.41 -2.57
CA LEU A 120 -5.03 -6.49 -1.11
C LEU A 120 -6.24 -5.82 -0.44
N GLY A 121 -7.07 -5.09 -1.19
CA GLY A 121 -8.20 -4.34 -0.64
C GLY A 121 -9.17 -5.17 0.22
N PHE A 122 -9.35 -6.45 -0.08
CA PHE A 122 -10.21 -7.34 0.72
C PHE A 122 -9.58 -7.74 2.08
N ALA A 123 -8.25 -7.69 2.20
CA ALA A 123 -7.53 -8.01 3.43
C ALA A 123 -7.77 -6.93 4.50
N TYR A 124 -7.90 -5.67 4.09
CA TYR A 124 -8.16 -4.53 4.97
C TYR A 124 -9.57 -4.47 5.54
N ALA A 125 -10.52 -5.21 4.97
CA ALA A 125 -11.89 -5.26 5.44
C ALA A 125 -12.11 -6.37 6.51
N GLN A 126 -11.02 -7.01 6.95
CA GLN A 126 -11.04 -8.04 7.97
C GLN A 126 -10.84 -7.46 9.37
N GLU A 127 -11.36 -8.15 10.38
CA GLU A 127 -11.23 -7.72 11.78
C GLU A 127 -9.82 -7.94 12.35
N LYS A 128 -9.03 -8.83 11.73
CA LYS A 128 -7.70 -9.20 12.19
C LYS A 128 -6.63 -8.43 11.44
N TRP A 129 -5.79 -7.73 12.19
CA TRP A 129 -4.78 -6.81 11.68
C TRP A 129 -3.38 -7.36 11.92
N TYR A 130 -2.41 -6.90 11.13
CA TYR A 130 -0.98 -7.17 11.31
C TYR A 130 -0.66 -8.67 11.44
N SER A 131 -0.02 -9.09 12.54
CA SER A 131 0.39 -10.47 12.79
C SER A 131 -0.76 -11.48 12.86
N GLU A 132 -2.00 -11.01 12.97
CA GLU A 132 -3.19 -11.86 12.92
C GLU A 132 -3.89 -11.86 11.55
N GLY A 133 -3.40 -11.07 10.60
CA GLY A 133 -3.96 -10.93 9.27
C GLY A 133 -3.94 -12.22 8.45
N ILE A 134 -4.68 -12.21 7.34
CA ILE A 134 -4.88 -13.38 6.47
C ILE A 134 -3.59 -13.92 5.82
N PHE A 135 -2.50 -13.14 5.87
CA PHE A 135 -1.22 -13.49 5.28
C PHE A 135 -0.09 -13.69 6.31
N LYS A 136 -0.42 -13.88 7.59
CA LYS A 136 0.55 -14.04 8.70
C LYS A 136 1.61 -15.13 8.47
N ASP A 137 1.29 -16.18 7.72
CA ASP A 137 2.18 -17.31 7.46
C ASP A 137 3.01 -17.14 6.17
N LYS A 138 2.80 -16.05 5.43
CA LYS A 138 3.51 -15.72 4.19
C LYS A 138 4.63 -14.74 4.47
N LYS A 139 5.63 -14.71 3.60
CA LYS A 139 6.69 -13.69 3.62
C LYS A 139 6.59 -12.77 2.42
N ALA A 140 7.04 -11.54 2.59
CA ALA A 140 7.16 -10.57 1.50
C ALA A 140 8.57 -9.98 1.47
N MET A 141 9.01 -9.52 0.29
CA MET A 141 10.29 -8.86 0.08
C MET A 141 10.14 -7.73 -0.94
N LEU A 142 10.66 -6.55 -0.62
CA LEU A 142 10.85 -5.47 -1.57
C LEU A 142 12.21 -5.62 -2.24
N SER A 143 12.23 -5.61 -3.58
CA SER A 143 13.45 -5.53 -4.38
C SER A 143 13.32 -4.35 -5.32
N PHE A 144 14.08 -3.29 -5.07
CA PHE A 144 13.92 -2.05 -5.83
C PHE A 144 15.24 -1.42 -6.22
N THR A 145 15.16 -0.56 -7.24
CA THR A 145 16.28 0.27 -7.70
C THR A 145 16.00 1.73 -7.42
N THR A 146 17.02 2.46 -7.01
CA THR A 146 17.00 3.92 -6.87
C THR A 146 18.17 4.52 -7.66
N ASP A 147 18.01 5.75 -8.14
CA ASP A 147 19.06 6.53 -8.81
C ASP A 147 20.01 7.23 -7.82
N CYS A 148 19.64 7.20 -6.55
CA CYS A 148 20.30 7.86 -5.44
C CYS A 148 21.31 6.91 -4.77
N PRO A 149 22.51 7.41 -4.39
CA PRO A 149 23.46 6.60 -3.61
C PRO A 149 22.93 6.31 -2.20
N GLU A 150 23.47 5.29 -1.54
CA GLU A 150 23.07 4.92 -0.17
C GLU A 150 23.13 6.10 0.82
N SER A 151 24.14 6.98 0.67
CA SER A 151 24.36 8.11 1.57
C SER A 151 23.23 9.15 1.62
N VAL A 152 22.39 9.25 0.59
CA VAL A 152 21.24 10.18 0.64
C VAL A 152 20.05 9.59 1.40
N TYR A 153 20.05 8.30 1.69
CA TYR A 153 19.03 7.63 2.49
C TYR A 153 19.51 7.20 3.89
N SER A 154 20.59 7.80 4.40
CA SER A 154 20.99 7.61 5.79
C SER A 154 20.10 8.43 6.73
N ASP A 155 20.26 8.20 8.04
CA ASP A 155 19.66 9.00 9.12
C ASP A 155 19.89 10.52 9.01
N THR A 156 20.95 10.90 8.30
CA THR A 156 21.45 12.27 8.08
C THR A 156 21.37 12.69 6.61
N GLY A 157 20.90 11.79 5.73
CA GLY A 157 20.77 12.01 4.30
C GLY A 157 19.60 12.93 3.96
N ILE A 158 19.67 13.59 2.80
CA ILE A 158 18.66 14.57 2.38
C ILE A 158 17.27 13.95 2.17
N ASN A 159 17.20 12.68 1.79
CA ASN A 159 15.94 11.96 1.63
C ASN A 159 15.46 11.32 2.96
N GLY A 160 16.30 11.33 3.99
CA GLY A 160 16.06 10.66 5.27
C GLY A 160 16.23 9.14 5.21
N ASP A 161 16.08 8.49 6.36
CA ASP A 161 16.27 7.05 6.52
C ASP A 161 15.32 6.25 5.60
N ILE A 162 15.90 5.38 4.77
CA ILE A 162 15.16 4.49 3.85
C ILE A 162 14.08 3.68 4.56
N ASN A 163 14.30 3.29 5.82
CA ASN A 163 13.33 2.49 6.58
C ASN A 163 12.07 3.30 6.89
N VAL A 164 12.19 4.61 7.07
CA VAL A 164 11.04 5.50 7.27
C VAL A 164 10.24 5.63 5.97
N ILE A 165 10.94 5.75 4.84
CA ILE A 165 10.31 5.83 3.52
C ILE A 165 9.55 4.55 3.18
N LEU A 166 10.14 3.39 3.48
CA LEU A 166 9.56 2.10 3.14
C LEU A 166 8.50 1.61 4.13
N CYS A 167 8.44 2.16 5.34
CA CYS A 167 7.50 1.75 6.39
C CYS A 167 6.04 1.67 5.88
N ASP A 168 5.60 2.66 5.10
CA ASP A 168 4.24 2.69 4.54
C ASP A 168 3.99 1.57 3.52
N VAL A 169 5.00 1.18 2.74
CA VAL A 169 4.90 0.09 1.77
C VAL A 169 4.98 -1.26 2.50
N GLU A 170 5.84 -1.36 3.51
CA GLU A 170 6.01 -2.56 4.33
C GLU A 170 4.76 -2.87 5.17
N ASP A 171 4.10 -1.87 5.72
CA ASP A 171 2.86 -2.01 6.47
C ASP A 171 1.69 -2.51 5.59
N ILE A 172 1.80 -2.39 4.27
CA ILE A 172 0.83 -2.95 3.31
C ILE A 172 1.12 -4.43 2.99
N MET A 173 2.34 -4.91 3.24
CA MET A 173 2.75 -6.25 2.85
C MET A 173 2.31 -7.35 3.83
N PRO A 174 2.13 -8.59 3.34
CA PRO A 174 2.09 -9.80 4.16
C PRO A 174 3.31 -9.93 5.10
N HIS A 175 3.14 -9.73 6.42
CA HIS A 175 4.23 -9.93 7.38
C HIS A 175 3.82 -10.75 8.62
N PRO A 176 4.69 -11.68 9.10
CA PRO A 176 4.56 -12.34 10.40
C PRO A 176 4.89 -11.51 11.66
N TYR A 177 5.35 -10.24 11.58
CA TYR A 177 5.84 -9.53 12.78
C TYR A 177 4.69 -8.90 13.58
N SER A 178 4.63 -9.23 14.88
CA SER A 178 3.94 -8.42 15.87
C SER A 178 4.78 -7.19 16.16
N LYS A 179 4.26 -5.98 15.89
CA LYS A 179 4.85 -4.78 16.51
C LYS A 179 4.60 -4.91 18.02
N ASP A 180 5.66 -5.00 18.81
CA ASP A 180 5.56 -4.94 20.27
C ASP A 180 4.80 -3.66 20.65
N ALA A 181 3.80 -3.80 21.53
CA ALA A 181 2.92 -2.74 22.01
C ALA A 181 3.64 -1.62 22.81
N THR A 182 4.97 -1.56 22.74
CA THR A 182 5.83 -0.56 23.40
C THR A 182 6.21 0.60 22.49
N SER A 183 6.01 0.50 21.18
CA SER A 183 5.98 1.69 20.31
C SER A 183 4.66 2.42 20.55
N GLN A 184 4.72 3.59 21.17
CA GLN A 184 3.58 4.44 21.55
C GLN A 184 2.76 4.99 20.37
N TRP A 185 2.98 4.49 19.15
CA TRP A 185 2.37 5.00 17.93
C TRP A 185 1.34 4.00 17.38
N PRO A 186 0.05 4.37 17.28
CA PRO A 186 -0.84 3.65 16.38
C PRO A 186 -0.37 3.89 14.94
N PRO A 187 0.02 2.86 14.16
CA PRO A 187 0.32 3.04 12.75
C PRO A 187 -1.01 3.10 12.00
N GLY A 188 -1.62 4.28 11.99
CA GLY A 188 -2.65 4.64 11.02
C GLY A 188 -1.97 5.37 9.88
N LEU A 189 -2.28 4.99 8.63
CA LEU A 189 -1.88 5.63 7.37
C LEU A 189 -1.40 7.08 7.58
N GLN A 190 -0.09 7.33 7.57
CA GLN A 190 0.40 8.67 7.29
C GLN A 190 0.28 8.88 5.80
N ALA A 191 -0.94 9.19 5.36
CA ALA A 191 -1.12 9.85 4.09
C ALA A 191 -0.24 11.11 4.13
N LEU A 192 0.81 11.12 3.31
CA LEU A 192 1.56 12.32 2.93
C LEU A 192 0.61 13.25 2.17
N THR A 193 -0.36 13.85 2.85
CA THR A 193 -1.10 14.99 2.32
C THR A 193 -0.10 16.14 2.23
N SER A 194 0.10 16.68 1.03
CA SER A 194 1.05 17.78 0.79
C SER A 194 0.74 18.97 1.71
N ASP A 195 1.77 19.76 2.06
CA ASP A 195 1.62 20.95 2.91
C ASP A 195 0.58 21.95 2.37
N ILE A 196 0.42 21.99 1.05
CA ILE A 196 -0.61 22.77 0.37
C ILE A 196 -2.01 22.23 0.69
N MET A 197 -2.20 20.92 0.68
CA MET A 197 -3.49 20.28 1.00
C MET A 197 -3.87 20.50 2.46
N LYS A 198 -2.91 20.38 3.41
CA LYS A 198 -3.17 20.62 4.84
C LYS A 198 -3.44 22.09 5.14
N THR A 199 -2.79 23.01 4.43
CA THR A 199 -3.05 24.45 4.54
C THR A 199 -4.41 24.82 3.96
N LEU A 200 -4.74 24.27 2.79
CA LEU A 200 -6.04 24.44 2.15
C LEU A 200 -7.14 23.88 3.06
N GLU A 201 -6.94 22.66 3.60
CA GLU A 201 -7.81 22.00 4.57
C GLU A 201 -8.05 22.90 5.78
N ARG A 202 -7.02 23.46 6.44
CA ARG A 202 -7.20 24.37 7.59
C ARG A 202 -8.06 25.59 7.26
N LEU A 203 -7.93 26.16 6.06
CA LEU A 203 -8.66 27.37 5.66
C LEU A 203 -10.13 27.12 5.36
N ILE A 204 -10.44 25.94 4.80
CA ILE A 204 -11.78 25.63 4.31
C ILE A 204 -12.55 24.68 5.23
N LEU A 205 -11.87 23.90 6.08
CA LEU A 205 -12.50 22.82 6.84
C LEU A 205 -13.54 23.32 7.84
N ASP A 206 -13.31 24.45 8.50
CA ASP A 206 -14.31 25.04 9.41
C ASP A 206 -15.57 25.53 8.68
N GLN A 207 -15.43 25.91 7.41
CA GLN A 207 -16.55 26.30 6.56
C GLN A 207 -17.23 25.09 5.91
N LEU A 208 -16.46 24.06 5.56
CA LEU A 208 -16.96 22.82 4.97
C LEU A 208 -17.67 21.95 6.00
N ARG A 209 -17.13 21.83 7.23
CA ARG A 209 -17.66 20.92 8.28
C ARG A 209 -19.17 21.08 8.47
N PRO A 210 -19.77 22.27 8.67
CA PRO A 210 -21.21 22.41 8.82
C PRO A 210 -22.01 21.97 7.58
N ILE A 211 -21.45 22.18 6.39
CA ILE A 211 -22.09 21.88 5.09
C ILE A 211 -22.04 20.38 4.80
N VAL A 212 -20.90 19.73 5.07
CA VAL A 212 -20.69 18.31 4.78
C VAL A 212 -21.11 17.41 5.95
N ARG A 213 -21.36 17.95 7.15
CA ARG A 213 -21.78 17.18 8.34
C ARG A 213 -22.96 16.24 8.11
N PRO A 214 -24.02 16.62 7.36
CA PRO A 214 -25.12 15.71 7.02
C PRO A 214 -24.73 14.59 6.05
N HIS A 215 -23.60 14.76 5.34
CA HIS A 215 -23.07 13.87 4.31
C HIS A 215 -21.77 13.19 4.75
N LEU A 216 -21.38 13.31 6.03
CA LEU A 216 -20.21 12.63 6.56
C LEU A 216 -20.47 11.13 6.51
N ASP A 217 -19.71 10.44 5.67
CA ASP A 217 -19.72 8.99 5.61
C ASP A 217 -19.20 8.46 6.95
N PRO A 218 -20.01 7.70 7.73
CA PRO A 218 -19.56 7.11 9.00
C PRO A 218 -18.39 6.13 8.84
N LEU A 219 -18.01 5.80 7.60
CA LEU A 219 -16.90 4.93 7.21
C LEU A 219 -15.68 5.70 6.74
N GLN A 220 -15.78 7.02 6.55
CA GLN A 220 -14.65 7.87 6.23
C GLN A 220 -13.78 8.01 7.49
N PHE A 221 -12.55 7.52 7.40
CA PHE A 221 -11.58 7.53 8.49
C PHE A 221 -11.07 8.96 8.79
N ALA A 222 -10.98 9.80 7.76
CA ALA A 222 -10.64 11.20 7.93
C ALA A 222 -11.71 11.89 8.80
N TYR A 223 -11.28 12.67 9.78
CA TYR A 223 -12.13 13.48 10.67
C TYR A 223 -12.84 12.74 11.83
N GLN A 224 -12.49 11.48 12.09
CA GLN A 224 -12.95 10.80 13.32
C GLN A 224 -12.11 11.22 14.54
N LEU A 225 -12.78 11.42 15.67
CA LEU A 225 -12.14 11.76 16.94
C LEU A 225 -11.17 10.63 17.34
N ARG A 226 -9.88 10.93 17.57
CA ARG A 226 -8.78 9.99 17.91
C ARG A 226 -8.26 9.09 16.77
N LEU A 227 -8.72 9.29 15.54
CA LEU A 227 -8.26 8.57 14.34
C LEU A 227 -7.98 9.52 13.15
N GLY A 228 -8.11 10.83 13.36
CA GLY A 228 -8.04 11.87 12.35
C GLY A 228 -6.79 12.76 12.42
N THR A 229 -6.72 13.73 11.50
CA THR A 229 -5.62 14.67 11.26
C THR A 229 -5.16 15.47 12.49
N GLU A 230 -5.95 15.58 13.55
CA GLU A 230 -5.60 16.31 14.77
C GLU A 230 -4.35 15.74 15.48
N ASP A 231 -4.12 14.42 15.44
CA ASP A 231 -2.92 13.81 16.04
C ASP A 231 -1.67 13.99 15.16
N ALA A 232 -1.82 13.99 13.83
CA ALA A 232 -0.73 14.28 12.89
C ALA A 232 -0.30 15.76 12.91
N ILE A 233 -1.23 16.66 13.21
CA ILE A 233 -1.03 18.11 13.36
C ILE A 233 -0.09 18.41 14.54
N ILE A 234 -0.26 17.75 15.69
CA ILE A 234 0.51 18.06 16.92
C ILE A 234 1.99 17.67 16.79
N TYR A 235 2.32 16.59 16.09
CA TYR A 235 3.70 16.12 15.95
C TYR A 235 4.52 16.91 14.91
N LEU A 236 3.93 17.22 13.75
CA LEU A 236 4.62 17.92 12.66
C LEU A 236 4.77 19.43 12.92
N LEU A 237 3.80 20.07 13.58
CA LEU A 237 3.91 21.49 13.95
C LEU A 237 5.06 21.76 14.91
N ASN A 238 5.33 20.87 15.88
CA ASN A 238 6.39 21.07 16.85
C ASN A 238 7.79 21.09 16.17
N ARG A 239 7.99 20.25 15.15
CA ARG A 239 9.26 20.19 14.41
C ARG A 239 9.50 21.39 13.49
N VAL A 240 8.44 21.93 12.88
CA VAL A 240 8.50 23.13 12.03
C VAL A 240 8.68 24.41 12.86
N TYR A 241 8.00 24.53 14.01
CA TYR A 241 8.15 25.68 14.90
C TYR A 241 9.56 25.77 15.52
N THR A 242 10.15 24.63 15.90
CA THR A 242 11.52 24.62 16.48
C THR A 242 12.57 25.16 15.50
N HIS A 243 12.33 25.08 14.18
CA HIS A 243 13.22 25.64 13.16
C HIS A 243 13.01 27.16 12.95
N LEU A 244 11.83 27.67 13.26
CA LEU A 244 11.49 29.10 13.14
C LEU A 244 11.93 29.92 14.37
N ASP A 245 12.08 29.28 15.54
CA ASP A 245 12.58 29.93 16.76
C ASP A 245 14.12 30.01 16.84
N GLN A 246 14.85 29.51 15.82
CA GLN A 246 16.32 29.54 15.75
C GLN A 246 16.89 30.69 14.88
N HIS A 247 16.13 31.74 14.60
CA HIS A 247 16.61 32.95 13.94
C HIS A 247 16.17 34.23 14.64
#